data_AF-A0A1H9GWQ9-F1
#
_entry.id   AF-A0A1H9GWQ9-F1
#
_cell.length_a   1.000
_cell.length_b   1.000
_cell.length_c   1.000
_cell.angle_alpha   90.00
_cell.angle_beta   90.00
_cell.angle_gamma   90.00
#
_symmetry.space_group_name_H-M   'P 1'
#
loop_
_entity.id
_entity.type
_entity.pdbx_description
1 polymer ?
#
loop_
_entity_poly.entity_id
_entity_poly.type
_entity_poly.pdbx_seq_one_letter_code
_entity_poly.pdbx_strand_id
1 'polypeptide(L)'
;MKGVDLKSFAVIESTRQVKDLQATEYRCHISSLPADAQCLAQAIRAHWSVENPLHGCMDVAFADDQMRARTQYAAHSLAVLKQLVLNLFRLDPTGKKGGIKTRRLIASTSDTYRAALLGLG
;
A
#
# COMPACT_ATOMS: atom_id res chain seq x y z
N MET A 1 1.91 5.95 -25.63
CA MET A 1 2.80 5.06 -24.86
C MET A 1 3.74 4.38 -25.85
N LYS A 2 5.06 4.63 -25.77
CA LYS A 2 6.04 3.80 -26.50
C LYS A 2 5.94 2.39 -25.91
N GLY A 3 5.81 1.38 -26.76
CA GLY A 3 5.80 -0.02 -26.33
C GLY A 3 7.06 -0.30 -25.53
N VAL A 4 6.88 -0.78 -24.30
CA VAL A 4 8.01 -1.15 -23.44
C VAL A 4 8.63 -2.40 -24.05
N ASP A 5 9.92 -2.34 -24.38
CA ASP A 5 10.68 -3.48 -24.88
C ASP A 5 10.80 -4.53 -23.78
N LEU A 6 10.13 -5.68 -23.96
CA LEU A 6 10.12 -6.78 -22.99
C LEU A 6 11.40 -7.59 -23.17
N LYS A 7 12.16 -7.76 -22.08
CA LYS A 7 13.51 -8.36 -22.14
C LYS A 7 13.66 -9.63 -21.30
N SER A 8 12.76 -9.87 -20.35
CA SER A 8 12.88 -11.02 -19.46
C SER A 8 11.54 -11.52 -18.93
N PHE A 9 11.55 -12.80 -18.58
CA PHE A 9 10.52 -13.50 -17.82
C PHE A 9 11.18 -14.05 -16.56
N ALA A 10 10.60 -13.77 -15.40
CA ALA A 10 11.11 -14.21 -14.11
C ALA A 10 10.07 -15.03 -13.37
N VAL A 11 10.51 -16.09 -12.70
CA VAL A 11 9.69 -16.88 -11.79
C VAL A 11 10.25 -16.73 -10.39
N ILE A 12 9.42 -16.28 -9.45
CA ILE A 12 9.74 -16.25 -8.03
C ILE A 12 9.01 -17.40 -7.36
N GLU A 13 9.80 -18.32 -6.80
CA GLU A 13 9.30 -19.32 -5.87
C GLU A 13 9.35 -18.75 -4.45
N SER A 14 8.26 -18.88 -3.71
CA SER A 14 8.13 -18.42 -2.33
C SER A 14 7.60 -19.54 -1.46
N THR A 15 8.39 -19.94 -0.47
CA THR A 15 7.96 -20.90 0.54
C THR A 15 7.52 -20.18 1.81
N ARG A 16 6.32 -20.49 2.29
CA ARG A 16 5.80 -20.03 3.58
C ARG A 16 5.61 -21.22 4.50
N GLN A 17 6.18 -21.14 5.69
CA GLN A 17 5.98 -22.13 6.75
C GLN A 17 5.14 -21.51 7.88
N VAL A 18 4.05 -22.18 8.27
CA VAL A 18 3.19 -21.80 9.39
C VAL A 18 2.95 -23.03 10.25
N LYS A 19 3.54 -23.04 11.44
CA LYS A 19 3.59 -24.24 12.29
C LYS A 19 4.17 -25.42 11.49
N ASP A 20 3.43 -26.51 11.39
CA ASP A 20 3.83 -27.74 10.68
C ASP A 20 3.39 -27.75 9.21
N LEU A 21 2.78 -26.66 8.72
CA LEU A 21 2.35 -26.55 7.32
C LEU A 21 3.36 -25.75 6.52
N GLN A 22 3.85 -26.35 5.42
CA GLN A 22 4.65 -25.67 4.42
C GLN A 22 3.83 -25.53 3.13
N ALA A 23 3.80 -24.31 2.58
CA ALA A 23 3.19 -24.02 1.30
C ALA A 23 4.21 -23.35 0.38
N THR A 24 4.25 -23.76 -0.88
CA THR A 24 5.08 -23.15 -1.92
C THR A 24 4.19 -22.49 -2.97
N GLU A 25 4.52 -21.26 -3.34
CA GLU A 25 3.83 -20.46 -4.33
C GLU A 25 4.80 -20.02 -5.43
N TYR A 26 4.35 -20.03 -6.69
CA TYR A 26 5.10 -19.53 -7.83
C TYR A 26 4.42 -18.27 -8.38
N ARG A 27 5.21 -17.21 -8.58
CA ARG A 27 4.76 -15.94 -9.16
C ARG A 27 5.57 -15.63 -10.41
N CYS A 28 4.87 -15.41 -11.52
CA CYS A 28 5.46 -15.12 -12.82
C CYS A 28 5.45 -13.62 -13.10
N HIS A 29 6.58 -13.08 -13.55
CA HIS A 29 6.76 -11.67 -13.86
C HIS A 29 7.34 -11.49 -15.27
N ILE A 30 6.92 -10.43 -15.96
CA ILE A 30 7.50 -10.01 -17.23
C ILE A 30 8.13 -8.63 -17.01
N SER A 31 9.34 -8.43 -17.51
CA SER A 31 10.09 -7.20 -17.28
C SER A 31 10.82 -6.70 -18.53
N SER A 32 11.03 -5.39 -18.56
CA SER A 32 11.93 -4.71 -19.51
C SER A 32 13.38 -4.66 -19.04
N LEU A 33 13.65 -5.13 -17.81
CA LEU A 33 14.98 -5.30 -17.28
C LEU A 33 15.67 -6.50 -17.95
N PRO A 34 17.02 -6.48 -18.06
CA PRO A 34 17.78 -7.66 -18.46
C PRO A 34 17.47 -8.89 -17.59
N ALA A 35 17.74 -10.09 -18.11
CA ALA A 35 17.58 -11.35 -17.40
C ALA A 35 18.68 -11.57 -16.33
N ASP A 36 18.74 -10.66 -15.35
CA ASP A 36 19.60 -10.73 -14.17
C ASP A 36 18.73 -11.05 -12.94
N ALA A 37 18.91 -12.24 -12.39
CA ALA A 37 18.12 -12.74 -11.27
C ALA A 37 18.19 -11.84 -10.03
N GLN A 38 19.36 -11.26 -9.72
CA GLN A 38 19.51 -10.41 -8.54
C GLN A 38 18.81 -9.06 -8.75
N CYS A 39 18.99 -8.44 -9.91
CA CYS A 39 18.32 -7.20 -10.27
C CYS A 39 16.80 -7.36 -10.28
N LEU A 40 16.30 -8.43 -10.91
CA LEU A 40 14.88 -8.73 -10.97
C LEU A 40 14.30 -9.01 -9.59
N ALA A 41 14.98 -9.79 -8.75
CA ALA A 41 14.53 -10.06 -7.38
C ALA A 41 14.44 -8.77 -6.53
N GLN A 42 15.41 -7.87 -6.67
CA GLN A 42 15.39 -6.57 -5.99
C GLN A 42 14.23 -5.69 -6.48
N ALA A 43 14.04 -5.60 -7.80
CA ALA A 43 12.96 -4.83 -8.39
C ALA A 43 11.57 -5.38 -7.99
N ILE A 44 11.38 -6.69 -8.04
CA ILE A 44 10.14 -7.35 -7.60
C ILE A 44 9.90 -7.09 -6.12
N ARG A 45 10.93 -7.22 -5.26
CA ARG A 45 10.79 -6.94 -3.82
C ARG A 45 10.46 -5.47 -3.55
N ALA A 46 11.07 -4.54 -4.27
CA ALA A 46 10.79 -3.11 -4.16
C ALA A 46 9.37 -2.76 -4.65
N HIS A 47 8.87 -3.46 -5.66
CA HIS A 47 7.48 -3.31 -6.10
C HIS A 47 6.50 -3.75 -4.99
N TRP A 48 6.71 -4.93 -4.40
CA TRP A 48 5.91 -5.42 -3.28
C TRP A 48 5.97 -4.52 -2.04
N SER A 49 7.11 -3.86 -1.79
CA SER A 49 7.24 -2.96 -0.64
C SER A 49 6.45 -1.67 -0.78
N VAL A 50 5.96 -1.32 -1.98
CA VAL A 50 5.00 -0.23 -2.16
C VAL A 50 3.58 -0.74 -1.90
N GLU A 51 3.24 -1.91 -2.44
CA GLU A 51 1.90 -2.49 -2.32
C GLU A 51 1.51 -2.81 -0.88
N ASN A 52 2.41 -3.42 -0.13
CA ASN A 52 2.10 -3.85 1.23
C ASN A 52 1.74 -2.68 2.19
N PRO A 53 2.57 -1.62 2.34
CA PRO A 53 2.26 -0.53 3.26
C PRO A 53 1.22 0.44 2.72
N LEU A 54 1.09 0.59 1.39
CA LEU A 54 0.13 1.52 0.80
C LEU A 54 -1.22 0.86 0.50
N HIS A 55 -1.24 -0.07 -0.44
CA HIS A 55 -2.48 -0.70 -0.92
C HIS A 55 -3.17 -1.47 0.21
N GLY A 56 -2.43 -2.29 0.96
CA GLY A 56 -3.00 -2.99 2.12
C GLY A 56 -3.65 -2.05 3.16
N CYS A 57 -3.08 -0.85 3.36
CA CYS A 57 -3.71 0.16 4.22
C CYS A 57 -4.92 0.81 3.57
N MET A 58 -4.87 1.11 2.27
CA MET A 58 -5.98 1.71 1.53
C MET A 58 -7.20 0.76 1.52
N ASP A 59 -6.96 -0.51 1.21
CA ASP A 59 -8.00 -1.52 1.05
C ASP A 59 -8.65 -1.84 2.40
N VAL A 60 -7.84 -2.13 3.44
CA VAL A 60 -8.35 -2.59 4.73
C VAL A 60 -8.73 -1.44 5.65
N ALA A 61 -7.87 -0.41 5.77
CA ALA A 61 -8.17 0.69 6.66
C ALA A 61 -9.20 1.60 6.01
N PHE A 62 -9.02 2.02 4.75
CA PHE A 62 -9.90 2.98 4.06
C PHE A 62 -11.02 2.38 3.21
N ALA A 63 -11.17 1.04 3.23
CA ALA A 63 -12.25 0.33 2.53
C ALA A 63 -12.34 0.73 1.05
N ASP A 64 -11.19 0.91 0.40
CA ASP A 64 -11.13 1.41 -0.97
C ASP A 64 -11.76 0.44 -1.97
N ASP A 65 -11.55 -0.87 -1.79
CA ASP A 65 -12.23 -1.93 -2.58
C ASP A 65 -13.75 -1.84 -2.55
N GLN A 66 -14.32 -1.34 -1.46
CA GLN A 66 -15.77 -1.25 -1.25
C GLN A 66 -16.34 0.11 -1.67
N MET A 67 -15.48 1.02 -2.16
CA MET A 67 -15.86 2.37 -2.53
C MET A 67 -16.71 2.37 -3.80
N ARG A 68 -17.88 3.03 -3.72
CA ARG A 68 -18.83 3.15 -4.85
C ARG A 68 -18.80 4.52 -5.53
N ALA A 69 -17.74 5.30 -5.31
CA ALA A 69 -17.52 6.58 -5.99
C ALA A 69 -17.24 6.32 -7.48
N ARG A 70 -18.28 6.46 -8.33
CA ARG A 70 -18.22 6.13 -9.78
C ARG A 70 -18.46 7.33 -10.69
N THR A 71 -18.60 8.53 -10.12
CA THR A 71 -18.92 9.75 -10.86
C THR A 71 -17.68 10.59 -11.13
N GLN A 72 -17.48 10.98 -12.39
CA GLN A 72 -16.45 11.94 -12.82
C GLN A 72 -15.08 11.68 -12.15
N TYR A 73 -14.54 12.68 -11.45
CA TYR A 73 -13.24 12.63 -10.77
C TYR A 73 -13.34 12.13 -9.32
N ALA A 74 -14.52 11.72 -8.84
CA ALA A 74 -14.73 11.40 -7.43
C ALA A 74 -13.80 10.28 -6.93
N ALA A 75 -13.60 9.22 -7.72
CA ALA A 75 -12.68 8.13 -7.38
C ALA A 75 -11.24 8.63 -7.22
N HIS A 76 -10.76 9.42 -8.19
CA HIS A 76 -9.40 9.95 -8.17
C HIS A 76 -9.17 10.94 -7.02
N SER A 77 -10.07 11.93 -6.87
CA SER A 77 -9.98 12.92 -5.79
C SER A 77 -10.02 12.25 -4.41
N LEU A 78 -10.86 11.23 -4.23
CA LEU A 78 -10.96 10.51 -2.97
C LEU A 78 -9.73 9.64 -2.70
N ALA A 79 -9.13 9.03 -3.72
CA ALA A 79 -7.86 8.31 -3.59
C ALA A 79 -6.72 9.24 -3.11
N VAL A 80 -6.61 10.45 -3.69
CA VAL A 80 -5.63 11.45 -3.27
C VAL A 80 -5.87 11.89 -1.82
N LEU A 81 -7.13 12.15 -1.43
CA LEU A 81 -7.46 12.51 -0.05
C LEU A 81 -7.11 11.40 0.93
N LYS A 82 -7.41 10.13 0.61
CA LYS A 82 -7.05 8.99 1.45
C LYS A 82 -5.54 8.84 1.60
N GLN A 83 -4.78 9.06 0.53
CA GLN A 83 -3.31 9.08 0.55
C GLN A 83 -2.77 10.15 1.50
N LEU A 84 -3.33 11.37 1.43
CA LEU A 84 -2.95 12.47 2.33
C LEU A 84 -3.24 12.10 3.79
N VAL A 85 -4.44 11.60 4.07
CA VAL A 85 -4.84 11.19 5.43
C VAL A 85 -3.96 10.05 5.96
N LEU A 86 -3.61 9.07 5.13
CA LEU A 86 -2.67 8.01 5.50
C LEU A 86 -1.31 8.58 5.90
N ASN A 87 -0.79 9.55 5.14
CA ASN A 87 0.47 10.20 5.44
C ASN A 87 0.41 11.02 6.74
N LEU A 88 -0.71 11.70 7.04
CA LEU A 88 -0.91 12.37 8.33
C LEU A 88 -0.79 11.39 9.51
N PHE A 89 -1.38 10.19 9.40
CA PHE A 89 -1.24 9.18 10.46
C PHE A 89 0.17 8.57 10.55
N ARG A 90 0.93 8.54 9.45
CA ARG A 90 2.34 8.07 9.48
C ARG A 90 3.28 9.10 10.11
N LEU A 91 2.95 10.38 9.97
CA LEU A 91 3.70 11.51 10.50
C LEU A 91 3.13 12.05 11.82
N ASP A 92 2.19 11.34 12.42
CA ASP A 92 1.48 11.75 13.65
C ASP A 92 2.47 12.10 14.78
N PRO A 93 2.56 13.38 15.19
CA PRO A 93 3.52 13.82 16.19
C PRO A 93 3.10 13.48 17.62
N THR A 94 1.85 13.06 17.83
CA THR A 94 1.27 12.86 19.17
C THR A 94 1.61 11.50 19.78
N GLY A 95 2.19 10.59 18.99
CA GLY A 95 2.52 9.23 19.44
C GLY A 95 1.31 8.37 19.77
N LYS A 96 0.11 8.70 19.25
CA LYS A 96 -1.09 7.90 19.50
C LYS A 96 -0.88 6.47 19.00
N LYS A 97 -1.11 5.51 19.89
CA LYS A 97 -0.97 4.09 19.60
C LYS A 97 -2.18 3.55 18.86
N GLY A 98 -1.98 2.47 18.11
CA GLY A 98 -3.03 1.72 17.42
C GLY A 98 -2.93 1.78 15.90
N GLY A 99 -3.60 0.82 15.25
CA GLY A 99 -3.65 0.75 13.79
C GLY A 99 -4.36 1.96 13.17
N ILE A 100 -4.12 2.18 11.87
CA ILE A 100 -4.68 3.33 11.13
C ILE A 100 -6.20 3.40 11.25
N LYS A 101 -6.91 2.27 11.19
CA LYS A 101 -8.38 2.19 11.37
C LYS A 101 -8.83 2.80 12.71
N THR A 102 -8.17 2.41 13.81
CA THR A 102 -8.48 2.92 15.15
C THR A 102 -8.18 4.41 15.27
N ARG A 103 -7.01 4.83 14.78
CA ARG A 103 -6.61 6.24 14.82
C ARG A 103 -7.53 7.14 14.00
N ARG A 104 -8.06 6.64 12.87
CA ARG A 104 -9.10 7.36 12.11
C ARG A 104 -10.39 7.54 12.90
N LEU A 105 -10.84 6.51 13.63
CA LEU A 105 -12.04 6.62 14.46
C LEU A 105 -11.84 7.68 15.56
N ILE A 106 -10.69 7.67 16.24
CA ILE A 106 -10.36 8.69 17.24
C ILE A 106 -10.34 10.10 16.61
N ALA A 107 -9.72 10.25 15.44
CA ALA A 107 -9.70 11.54 14.74
C ALA A 107 -11.12 12.01 14.38
N SER A 108 -12.03 11.10 14.01
CA SER A 108 -13.42 11.49 13.72
C SER A 108 -14.20 12.01 14.92
N THR A 109 -13.77 11.69 16.15
CA THR A 109 -14.48 12.06 17.38
C THR A 109 -13.71 13.04 18.29
N SER A 110 -12.48 13.42 17.93
CA SER A 110 -11.63 14.32 18.72
C SER A 110 -11.07 15.45 17.87
N ASP A 111 -11.60 16.65 18.09
CA ASP A 111 -11.17 17.87 17.42
C ASP A 111 -9.71 18.22 17.74
N THR A 112 -9.31 18.04 19.01
CA THR A 112 -7.94 18.28 19.47
C THR A 112 -6.95 17.35 18.77
N TYR A 113 -7.29 16.07 18.62
CA TYR A 113 -6.43 15.14 17.90
C TYR A 113 -6.35 15.45 16.41
N ARG A 114 -7.47 15.85 15.76
CA ARG A 114 -7.40 16.32 14.35
C ARG A 114 -6.56 17.56 14.19
N ALA A 115 -6.69 18.54 15.08
CA ALA A 115 -5.89 19.76 15.04
C ALA A 115 -4.40 19.44 15.14
N ALA A 116 -4.01 18.55 16.06
CA ALA A 116 -2.63 18.11 16.20
C ALA A 116 -2.10 17.40 14.93
N LEU A 117 -2.90 16.52 14.31
CA LEU A 117 -2.54 15.87 13.05
C LEU A 117 -2.33 16.88 11.91
N LEU A 118 -3.08 17.99 11.91
CA LEU A 118 -2.98 19.05 10.91
C LEU A 118 -1.92 20.11 11.23
N GLY A 119 -1.24 20.02 12.38
CA GLY A 119 -0.29 21.03 12.83
C GLY A 119 -0.94 22.36 13.25
N LEU A 120 -2.19 22.31 13.72
CA LEU A 120 -3.01 23.46 14.11
C LEU A 120 -3.18 23.59 15.64
N GLY A 121 -2.39 22.84 16.42
CA GLY A 121 -2.46 22.78 17.89
C GLY A 121 -1.19 23.23 18.58
#